data_AF-A0A1B8Z9D9-F1
#
_entry.id   AF-A0A1B8Z9D9-F1
#
_cell.length_a   1.000
_cell.length_b   1.000
_cell.length_c   1.000
_cell.angle_alpha   90.00
_cell.angle_beta   90.00
_cell.angle_gamma   90.00
#
_symmetry.space_group_name_H-M   'P 1'
#
loop_
_entity.id
_entity.type
_entity.pdbx_description
1 polymer ?
#
loop_
_entity_poly.entity_id
_entity_poly.type
_entity_poly.pdbx_seq_one_letter_code
_entity_poly.pdbx_strand_id
1 'polypeptide(L)'
;MHEQFNFAIEVLGTIAFSMSGSFAAMQKRLDPFGVLIIAFVTSVGGGTVRDLLLDIPVFWMHDLLMCALIIVTSVFSMVFKSLEKNFKVTLFIFDSFGLGLFTIIGIQKGLNVGIHPLICIGLGTITGCFGGIIRDILLNRIPLIFRKEIYATACIVGGAAFLLMTKYSPLSYTFVQIFTILLIVAIRTLAVKYHWQMPKFYGYDHNSEM
;
A
#
# COMPACT_ATOMS: atom_id res chain seq x y z
N MET A 1 -2.71 24.24 3.44
CA MET A 1 -1.86 23.41 4.33
C MET A 1 -2.18 21.92 4.20
N HIS A 2 -3.46 21.50 4.22
CA HIS A 2 -3.84 20.09 4.02
C HIS A 2 -3.43 19.51 2.65
N GLU A 3 -3.54 20.29 1.57
CA GLU A 3 -3.16 19.82 0.23
C GLU A 3 -1.67 19.51 0.09
N GLN A 4 -0.79 20.36 0.66
CA GLN A 4 0.65 20.13 0.65
C GLN A 4 1.02 18.83 1.39
N PHE A 5 0.34 18.54 2.50
CA PHE A 5 0.58 17.32 3.26
C PHE A 5 0.06 16.07 2.52
N ASN A 6 -1.11 16.16 1.87
CA ASN A 6 -1.64 15.07 1.05
C ASN A 6 -0.72 14.76 -0.13
N PHE A 7 -0.17 15.79 -0.79
CA PHE A 7 0.83 15.61 -1.84
C PHE A 7 2.09 14.91 -1.31
N ALA A 8 2.57 15.30 -0.13
CA ALA A 8 3.71 14.62 0.50
C ALA A 8 3.41 13.15 0.79
N ILE A 9 2.21 12.81 1.26
CA ILE A 9 1.79 11.41 1.47
C ILE A 9 1.76 10.64 0.14
N GLU A 10 1.26 11.24 -0.94
CA GLU A 10 1.19 10.60 -2.27
C GLU A 10 2.59 10.34 -2.84
N VAL A 11 3.51 11.30 -2.70
CA VAL A 11 4.94 11.14 -3.04
C VAL A 11 5.58 10.02 -2.20
N LEU A 12 5.42 10.04 -0.87
CA LEU A 12 5.99 9.03 0.02
C LEU A 12 5.40 7.64 -0.24
N GLY A 13 4.10 7.55 -0.52
CA GLY A 13 3.42 6.30 -0.86
C GLY A 13 3.95 5.72 -2.17
N THR A 14 4.13 6.58 -3.18
CA THR A 14 4.70 6.21 -4.47
C THR A 14 6.14 5.71 -4.31
N ILE A 15 6.98 6.39 -3.53
CA ILE A 15 8.35 5.93 -3.21
C ILE A 15 8.30 4.57 -2.52
N ALA A 16 7.45 4.41 -1.49
CA ALA A 16 7.37 3.18 -0.72
C ALA A 16 6.93 1.99 -1.59
N PHE A 17 5.90 2.13 -2.41
CA PHE A 17 5.47 1.05 -3.30
C PHE A 17 6.40 0.82 -4.49
N SER A 18 7.10 1.84 -4.97
CA SER A 18 8.15 1.65 -5.99
C SER A 18 9.27 0.79 -5.43
N MET A 19 9.80 1.14 -4.26
CA MET A 19 10.83 0.35 -3.56
C MET A 19 10.34 -1.08 -3.29
N SER A 20 9.11 -1.23 -2.76
CA SER A 20 8.52 -2.55 -2.49
C SER A 20 8.41 -3.41 -3.76
N GLY A 21 7.91 -2.83 -4.85
CA GLY A 21 7.81 -3.49 -6.16
C GLY A 21 9.18 -3.87 -6.71
N SER A 22 10.16 -2.96 -6.67
CA SER A 22 11.52 -3.22 -7.13
C SER A 22 12.16 -4.38 -6.36
N PHE A 23 12.05 -4.41 -5.03
CA PHE A 23 12.57 -5.52 -4.23
C PHE A 23 11.85 -6.83 -4.50
N ALA A 24 10.54 -6.81 -4.74
CA ALA A 24 9.77 -8.00 -5.11
C ALA A 24 10.22 -8.59 -6.47
N ALA A 25 10.45 -7.72 -7.46
CA ALA A 25 10.96 -8.11 -8.77
C ALA A 25 12.40 -8.64 -8.69
N MET A 26 13.27 -8.00 -7.92
CA MET A 26 14.64 -8.45 -7.72
C MET A 26 14.71 -9.82 -7.02
N GLN A 27 13.81 -10.11 -6.07
CA GLN A 27 13.69 -11.46 -5.50
C GLN A 27 13.35 -12.53 -6.54
N LYS A 28 12.60 -12.15 -7.59
CA LYS A 28 12.26 -13.01 -8.72
C LYS A 28 13.33 -13.00 -9.81
N ARG A 29 14.46 -12.32 -9.59
CA ARG A 29 15.61 -12.22 -10.50
C ARG A 29 15.22 -11.69 -11.89
N LEU A 30 14.26 -10.78 -11.94
CA LEU A 30 13.93 -10.06 -13.17
C LEU A 30 15.10 -9.16 -13.59
N ASP A 31 15.16 -8.86 -14.88
CA ASP A 31 16.08 -7.89 -15.46
C ASP A 31 15.70 -6.45 -15.06
N PRO A 32 16.58 -5.45 -15.26
CA PRO A 32 16.30 -4.07 -14.84
C PRO A 32 14.99 -3.51 -15.41
N PHE A 33 14.65 -3.87 -16.65
CA PHE A 33 13.40 -3.45 -17.28
C PHE A 33 12.18 -4.08 -16.60
N GLY A 34 12.21 -5.39 -16.31
CA GLY A 34 11.18 -6.05 -15.52
C GLY A 34 11.03 -5.48 -14.11
N VAL A 35 12.14 -5.11 -13.45
CA VAL A 35 12.10 -4.44 -12.15
C VAL A 35 11.40 -3.08 -12.25
N LEU A 36 11.68 -2.30 -13.29
CA LEU A 36 11.01 -1.02 -13.53
C LEU A 36 9.50 -1.19 -13.74
N ILE A 37 9.08 -2.14 -14.58
CA ILE A 37 7.64 -2.40 -14.83
C ILE A 37 6.93 -2.75 -13.52
N ILE A 38 7.48 -3.67 -12.73
CA ILE A 38 6.87 -4.10 -11.47
C ILE A 38 6.82 -2.94 -10.47
N ALA A 39 7.88 -2.14 -10.34
CA ALA A 39 7.88 -0.95 -9.50
C ALA A 39 6.78 0.04 -9.91
N PHE A 40 6.64 0.26 -11.22
CA PHE A 40 5.64 1.15 -11.79
C PHE A 40 4.22 0.71 -11.45
N VAL A 41 3.85 -0.53 -11.80
CA VAL A 41 2.50 -1.03 -11.55
C VAL A 41 2.17 -1.14 -10.05
N THR A 42 3.16 -1.42 -9.20
CA THR A 42 2.97 -1.47 -7.74
C THR A 42 2.65 -0.08 -7.20
N SER A 43 3.35 0.94 -7.69
CA SER A 43 3.22 2.32 -7.23
C SER A 43 1.91 2.96 -7.67
N VAL A 44 1.54 2.80 -8.95
CA VAL A 44 0.38 3.50 -9.51
C VAL A 44 -0.89 2.67 -9.51
N GLY A 45 -0.80 1.34 -9.40
CA GLY A 45 -1.94 0.45 -9.62
C GLY A 45 -3.11 0.71 -8.68
N GLY A 46 -2.84 0.86 -7.38
CA GLY A 46 -3.88 1.15 -6.39
C GLY A 46 -4.55 2.52 -6.61
N GLY A 47 -3.75 3.56 -6.84
CA GLY A 47 -4.25 4.90 -7.14
C GLY A 47 -5.02 4.99 -8.46
N THR A 48 -4.61 4.23 -9.48
CA THR A 48 -5.30 4.16 -10.77
C THR A 48 -6.67 3.51 -10.62
N VAL A 49 -6.77 2.37 -9.94
CA VAL A 49 -8.06 1.72 -9.67
C VAL A 49 -8.99 2.66 -8.89
N ARG A 50 -8.46 3.33 -7.86
CA ARG A 50 -9.20 4.35 -7.10
C ARG A 50 -9.73 5.46 -8.01
N ASP A 51 -8.86 6.10 -8.79
CA ASP A 51 -9.23 7.26 -9.59
C ASP A 51 -10.28 6.89 -10.65
N LEU A 52 -10.17 5.69 -11.26
CA LEU A 52 -11.19 5.15 -12.17
C LEU A 52 -12.53 4.89 -11.46
N LEU A 53 -12.53 4.33 -10.25
CA LEU A 53 -13.75 4.10 -9.46
C LEU A 53 -14.43 5.40 -9.02
N LEU A 54 -13.64 6.46 -8.84
CA LEU A 54 -14.12 7.79 -8.48
C LEU A 54 -14.55 8.62 -9.70
N ASP A 55 -14.34 8.12 -10.92
CA ASP A 55 -14.51 8.87 -12.17
C ASP A 55 -13.75 10.21 -12.17
N ILE A 56 -12.50 10.19 -11.67
CA ILE A 56 -11.60 11.34 -11.67
C ILE A 56 -10.35 11.06 -12.51
N PRO A 57 -9.66 12.11 -12.96
CA PRO A 57 -8.44 11.94 -13.75
C PRO A 57 -7.34 11.18 -12.98
N VAL A 58 -6.65 10.26 -13.66
CA VAL A 58 -5.67 9.33 -13.06
C VAL A 58 -4.41 10.10 -12.64
N PHE A 59 -4.10 10.08 -11.34
CA PHE A 59 -3.14 11.02 -10.73
C PHE A 59 -1.77 11.13 -11.41
N TRP A 60 -1.19 10.01 -11.88
CA TRP A 60 0.15 9.97 -12.47
C TRP A 60 0.18 10.33 -13.96
N MET A 61 -0.98 10.42 -14.62
CA MET A 61 -1.08 10.74 -16.05
C MET A 61 -1.10 12.24 -16.33
N HIS A 62 -1.11 13.09 -15.30
CA HIS A 62 -1.17 14.55 -15.43
C HIS A 62 0.19 15.24 -15.36
N ASP A 63 1.13 14.68 -14.62
CA ASP A 63 2.45 15.27 -14.39
C ASP A 63 3.53 14.18 -14.46
N LEU A 64 4.64 14.52 -15.11
CA LEU A 64 5.81 13.67 -15.25
C LEU A 64 6.49 13.41 -13.89
N LEU A 65 6.21 14.21 -12.86
CA LEU A 65 6.82 14.07 -11.54
C LEU A 65 6.66 12.67 -10.94
N MET A 66 5.47 12.07 -11.00
CA MET A 66 5.23 10.73 -10.43
C MET A 66 5.97 9.64 -11.23
N CYS A 67 5.96 9.74 -12.56
CA CYS A 67 6.73 8.84 -13.43
C CYS A 67 8.23 8.93 -13.15
N ALA A 68 8.77 10.15 -13.07
CA ALA A 68 10.18 10.40 -12.77
C ALA A 68 10.55 9.85 -11.39
N LEU A 69 9.69 10.06 -10.39
CA LEU A 69 9.88 9.55 -9.03
C LEU A 69 9.97 8.02 -9.00
N ILE A 70 9.10 7.32 -9.71
CA ILE A 70 9.13 5.86 -9.82
C ILE A 70 10.42 5.38 -10.47
N ILE A 71 10.85 6.02 -11.58
CA ILE A 71 12.09 5.65 -12.27
C ILE A 71 13.30 5.84 -11.33
N VAL A 72 13.41 7.01 -10.71
CA VAL A 72 14.53 7.33 -9.81
C VAL A 72 14.58 6.38 -8.62
N THR A 73 13.44 6.12 -7.98
CA THR A 73 13.36 5.20 -6.83
C THR A 73 13.63 3.75 -7.20
N SER A 74 13.19 3.32 -8.39
CA SER A 74 13.46 1.97 -8.88
C SER A 74 14.94 1.78 -9.20
N VAL A 75 15.57 2.74 -9.90
CA VAL A 75 17.02 2.73 -10.16
C VAL A 75 17.80 2.76 -8.84
N PHE A 76 17.40 3.62 -7.91
CA PHE A 76 17.99 3.68 -6.57
C PHE A 76 17.89 2.33 -5.86
N SER A 77 16.73 1.66 -5.89
CA SER A 77 16.55 0.32 -5.32
C SER A 77 17.50 -0.70 -5.93
N MET A 78 17.69 -0.66 -7.25
CA MET A 78 18.59 -1.57 -7.97
C MET A 78 20.06 -1.36 -7.59
N VAL A 79 20.49 -0.11 -7.40
CA VAL A 79 21.86 0.21 -6.96
C VAL A 79 22.06 -0.16 -5.48
N PHE A 80 21.06 0.13 -4.63
CA PHE A 80 21.10 -0.17 -3.20
C PHE A 80 21.07 -1.67 -2.89
N LYS A 81 20.75 -2.51 -3.88
CA LYS A 81 20.80 -3.98 -3.81
C LYS A 81 22.10 -4.53 -3.19
N SER A 82 23.23 -3.83 -3.36
CA SER A 82 24.54 -4.26 -2.83
C SER A 82 24.62 -4.25 -1.29
N LEU A 83 23.83 -3.40 -0.63
CA LEU A 83 23.89 -3.20 0.82
C LEU A 83 22.92 -4.12 1.59
N GLU A 84 21.84 -4.55 0.94
CA GLU A 84 20.77 -5.31 1.59
C GLU A 84 20.81 -6.79 1.21
N LYS A 85 21.05 -7.65 2.20
CA LYS A 85 21.06 -9.12 2.00
C LYS A 85 19.66 -9.72 2.12
N ASN A 86 18.70 -9.03 2.74
CA ASN A 86 17.38 -9.59 3.05
C ASN A 86 16.22 -8.79 2.44
N PHE A 87 16.04 -8.94 1.13
CA PHE A 87 14.96 -8.31 0.36
C PHE A 87 13.54 -8.52 0.94
N LYS A 88 13.31 -9.59 1.73
CA LYS A 88 11.97 -9.89 2.27
C LYS A 88 11.57 -8.89 3.35
N VAL A 89 12.50 -8.52 4.23
CA VAL A 89 12.25 -7.55 5.30
C VAL A 89 12.04 -6.17 4.72
N THR A 90 12.92 -5.75 3.81
CA THR A 90 12.87 -4.44 3.18
C THR A 90 11.59 -4.25 2.36
N LEU A 91 11.22 -5.24 1.54
CA LEU A 91 9.93 -5.27 0.82
C LEU A 91 8.77 -5.05 1.78
N PHE A 92 8.74 -5.80 2.89
CA PHE A 92 7.65 -5.76 3.86
C PHE A 92 7.51 -4.41 4.57
N ILE A 93 8.64 -3.78 4.94
CA ILE A 93 8.63 -2.46 5.57
C ILE A 93 8.03 -1.44 4.62
N PHE A 94 8.55 -1.36 3.39
CA PHE A 94 8.06 -0.43 2.38
C PHE A 94 6.61 -0.71 1.97
N ASP A 95 6.22 -1.99 1.87
CA ASP A 95 4.83 -2.40 1.64
C ASP A 95 3.89 -1.90 2.75
N SER A 96 4.30 -2.01 4.01
CA SER A 96 3.48 -1.57 5.14
C SER A 96 3.33 -0.05 5.19
N PHE A 97 4.38 0.71 4.88
CA PHE A 97 4.31 2.17 4.77
C PHE A 97 3.43 2.60 3.58
N GLY A 98 3.65 2.03 2.40
CA GLY A 98 2.84 2.32 1.22
C GLY A 98 1.35 2.02 1.46
N LEU A 99 1.05 0.90 2.13
CA LEU A 99 -0.30 0.52 2.53
C LEU A 99 -0.97 1.59 3.40
N GLY A 100 -0.30 2.05 4.46
CA GLY A 100 -0.82 3.09 5.35
C GLY A 100 -1.06 4.44 4.66
N LEU A 101 -0.05 4.89 3.89
CA LEU A 101 -0.09 6.15 3.16
C LEU A 101 -1.23 6.18 2.13
N PHE A 102 -1.34 5.14 1.28
CA PHE A 102 -2.38 5.10 0.25
C PHE A 102 -3.77 4.78 0.78
N THR A 103 -3.89 4.09 1.92
CA THR A 103 -5.18 3.93 2.59
C THR A 103 -5.77 5.28 2.98
N ILE A 104 -4.95 6.15 3.60
CA ILE A 104 -5.37 7.50 3.97
C ILE A 104 -5.74 8.33 2.74
N ILE A 105 -4.89 8.36 1.70
CA ILE A 105 -5.21 9.11 0.48
C ILE A 105 -6.50 8.61 -0.17
N GLY A 106 -6.72 7.30 -0.23
CA GLY A 106 -7.95 6.73 -0.79
C GLY A 106 -9.20 7.14 -0.02
N ILE A 107 -9.16 7.11 1.31
CA ILE A 107 -10.28 7.59 2.15
C ILE A 107 -10.53 9.07 1.90
N GLN A 108 -9.48 9.89 1.90
CA GLN A 108 -9.60 11.33 1.74
C GLN A 108 -10.14 11.73 0.37
N LYS A 109 -9.65 11.13 -0.72
CA LYS A 109 -10.19 11.38 -2.05
C LYS A 109 -11.67 11.00 -2.13
N GLY A 110 -12.07 9.86 -1.55
CA GLY A 110 -13.48 9.46 -1.48
C GLY A 110 -14.35 10.46 -0.70
N LEU A 111 -13.87 10.94 0.44
CA LEU A 111 -14.59 11.96 1.22
C LEU A 111 -14.71 13.28 0.46
N ASN A 112 -13.68 13.68 -0.27
CA ASN A 112 -13.67 14.94 -1.04
C ASN A 112 -14.69 14.94 -2.18
N VAL A 113 -15.00 13.78 -2.77
CA VAL A 113 -16.05 13.65 -3.79
C VAL A 113 -17.43 13.36 -3.19
N GLY A 114 -17.58 13.43 -1.85
CA GLY A 114 -18.87 13.29 -1.17
C GLY A 114 -19.37 11.86 -0.99
N ILE A 115 -18.50 10.84 -1.15
CA ILE A 115 -18.89 9.44 -0.91
C ILE A 115 -19.13 9.21 0.59
N HIS A 116 -20.08 8.33 0.90
CA HIS A 116 -20.41 7.96 2.28
C HIS A 116 -19.16 7.46 3.04
N PRO A 117 -18.88 7.92 4.28
CA PRO A 117 -17.63 7.62 4.99
C PRO A 117 -17.29 6.13 5.11
N LEU A 118 -18.30 5.27 5.31
CA LEU A 118 -18.09 3.81 5.38
C LEU A 118 -17.59 3.23 4.05
N ILE A 119 -18.08 3.74 2.92
CA ILE A 119 -17.64 3.33 1.58
C ILE A 119 -16.20 3.83 1.35
N CYS A 120 -15.85 5.01 1.87
CA CYS A 120 -14.48 5.53 1.80
C CYS A 120 -13.45 4.62 2.49
N ILE A 121 -13.82 3.89 3.56
CA ILE A 121 -12.93 2.87 4.15
C ILE A 121 -12.64 1.76 3.15
N GLY A 122 -13.66 1.27 2.43
CA GLY A 122 -13.50 0.27 1.38
C GLY A 122 -12.62 0.78 0.25
N LEU A 123 -12.88 2.01 -0.22
CA LEU A 123 -12.07 2.66 -1.25
C LEU A 123 -10.60 2.86 -0.81
N GLY A 124 -10.37 3.27 0.43
CA GLY A 124 -9.03 3.37 1.01
C GLY A 124 -8.31 2.02 1.04
N THR A 125 -9.02 0.98 1.47
CA THR A 125 -8.50 -0.39 1.50
C THR A 125 -8.13 -0.87 0.08
N ILE A 126 -8.98 -0.61 -0.92
CA ILE A 126 -8.69 -0.89 -2.33
C ILE A 126 -7.43 -0.13 -2.77
N THR A 127 -7.38 1.18 -2.53
CA THR A 127 -6.26 2.04 -2.92
C THR A 127 -4.93 1.54 -2.33
N GLY A 128 -4.94 1.19 -1.05
CA GLY A 128 -3.76 0.67 -0.37
C GLY A 128 -3.36 -0.74 -0.84
N CYS A 129 -4.31 -1.64 -1.07
CA CYS A 129 -3.98 -3.04 -1.33
C CYS A 129 -3.69 -3.35 -2.81
N PHE A 130 -4.34 -2.67 -3.76
CA PHE A 130 -4.33 -3.08 -5.16
C PHE A 130 -2.95 -3.00 -5.82
N GLY A 131 -2.09 -2.05 -5.42
CA GLY A 131 -0.70 -2.01 -5.88
C GLY A 131 0.05 -3.31 -5.57
N GLY A 132 -0.04 -3.78 -4.32
CA GLY A 132 0.55 -5.05 -3.90
C GLY A 132 -0.11 -6.28 -4.53
N ILE A 133 -1.43 -6.24 -4.79
CA ILE A 133 -2.16 -7.31 -5.47
C ILE A 133 -1.65 -7.48 -6.91
N ILE A 134 -1.61 -6.40 -7.69
CA ILE A 134 -1.16 -6.42 -9.09
C ILE A 134 0.29 -6.90 -9.16
N ARG A 135 1.16 -6.38 -8.28
CA ARG A 135 2.55 -6.83 -8.12
C ARG A 135 2.64 -8.34 -7.94
N ASP A 136 1.90 -8.87 -6.98
CA ASP A 136 2.01 -10.29 -6.62
C ASP A 136 1.47 -11.20 -7.74
N ILE A 137 0.38 -10.80 -8.41
CA ILE A 137 -0.18 -11.51 -9.57
C ILE A 137 0.83 -11.57 -10.71
N LEU A 138 1.43 -10.43 -11.10
CA LEU A 138 2.43 -10.40 -12.17
C LEU A 138 3.69 -11.20 -11.85
N LEU A 139 4.06 -11.30 -10.57
CA LEU A 139 5.17 -12.13 -10.10
C LEU A 139 4.79 -13.60 -9.89
N ASN A 140 3.58 -14.00 -10.30
CA ASN A 140 3.01 -15.33 -10.13
C ASN A 140 3.09 -15.82 -8.68
N ARG A 141 2.54 -15.02 -7.76
CA ARG A 141 2.40 -15.33 -6.34
C ARG A 141 0.94 -15.04 -5.94
N ILE A 142 0.35 -15.91 -5.12
CA ILE A 142 -0.89 -15.57 -4.41
C ILE A 142 -0.65 -14.27 -3.61
N PRO A 143 -1.45 -13.20 -3.84
CA PRO A 143 -1.29 -11.91 -3.18
C PRO A 143 -1.25 -11.97 -1.65
N LEU A 144 -0.48 -11.07 -1.03
CA LEU A 144 -0.34 -11.00 0.43
C LEU A 144 -1.68 -10.90 1.17
N ILE A 145 -2.64 -10.15 0.61
CA ILE A 145 -3.98 -9.99 1.16
C ILE A 145 -4.72 -11.32 1.35
N PHE A 146 -4.48 -12.31 0.48
CA PHE A 146 -5.12 -13.64 0.54
C PHE A 146 -4.34 -14.65 1.37
N ARG A 147 -3.06 -14.38 1.70
CA ARG A 147 -2.23 -15.27 2.53
C ARG A 147 -2.16 -14.85 4.00
N LYS A 148 -2.35 -13.56 4.27
CA LYS A 148 -2.19 -12.94 5.59
C LYS A 148 -3.41 -12.05 5.82
N GLU A 149 -4.32 -12.46 6.69
CA GLU A 149 -5.60 -11.75 6.88
C GLU A 149 -5.41 -10.36 7.53
N ILE A 150 -4.23 -10.09 8.11
CA ILE A 150 -3.85 -8.78 8.66
C ILE A 150 -3.12 -7.94 7.61
N TYR A 151 -3.83 -7.73 6.50
CA TYR A 151 -3.47 -6.81 5.44
C TYR A 151 -4.59 -5.80 5.25
N ALA A 152 -5.73 -6.24 4.69
CA ALA A 152 -6.92 -5.41 4.53
C ALA A 152 -7.55 -5.00 5.87
N THR A 153 -7.55 -5.88 6.86
CA THR A 153 -8.10 -5.57 8.19
C THR A 153 -7.34 -4.42 8.87
N ALA A 154 -6.02 -4.31 8.66
CA ALA A 154 -5.24 -3.17 9.14
C ALA A 154 -5.71 -1.85 8.51
N CYS A 155 -5.98 -1.84 7.21
CA CYS A 155 -6.55 -0.68 6.51
C CYS A 155 -7.94 -0.31 7.02
N ILE A 156 -8.80 -1.31 7.26
CA ILE A 156 -10.16 -1.11 7.74
C ILE A 156 -10.14 -0.52 9.16
N VAL A 157 -9.34 -1.10 10.06
CA VAL A 157 -9.19 -0.59 11.43
C VAL A 157 -8.59 0.82 11.44
N GLY A 158 -7.53 1.05 10.65
CA GLY A 158 -6.93 2.37 10.51
C GLY A 158 -7.91 3.40 9.94
N GLY A 159 -8.66 3.04 8.89
CA GLY A 159 -9.66 3.91 8.27
C GLY A 159 -10.83 4.23 9.21
N ALA A 160 -11.30 3.26 9.98
CA ALA A 160 -12.30 3.50 11.02
C ALA A 160 -11.77 4.45 12.10
N ALA A 161 -10.54 4.24 12.58
CA ALA A 161 -9.89 5.13 13.54
C ALA A 161 -9.75 6.56 12.99
N PHE A 162 -9.34 6.71 11.73
CA PHE A 162 -9.25 8.00 11.05
C PHE A 162 -10.58 8.75 11.04
N LEU A 163 -11.67 8.08 10.63
CA LEU A 163 -12.99 8.71 10.57
C LEU A 163 -13.53 9.07 11.95
N LEU A 164 -13.35 8.20 12.94
CA LEU A 164 -13.79 8.46 14.32
C LEU A 164 -13.02 9.62 14.95
N MET A 165 -11.69 9.63 14.81
CA MET A 165 -10.86 10.70 15.34
C MET A 165 -11.13 12.03 14.64
N THR A 166 -11.32 12.02 13.32
CA THR A 166 -11.64 13.25 12.57
C THR A 166 -13.01 13.81 12.96
N LYS A 167 -13.97 12.96 13.33
CA LYS A 167 -15.33 13.38 13.69
C LYS A 167 -15.49 13.82 15.16
N TYR A 168 -14.81 13.15 16.09
CA TYR A 168 -15.08 13.32 17.52
C TYR A 168 -13.91 13.92 18.32
N SER A 169 -12.71 14.00 17.75
CA SER A 169 -11.53 14.50 18.47
C SER A 169 -11.22 15.95 18.07
N PRO A 170 -10.79 16.82 19.01
CA PRO A 170 -10.32 18.17 18.70
C PRO A 170 -8.90 18.20 18.12
N LEU A 171 -8.30 17.04 17.82
CA LEU A 171 -6.93 16.93 17.29
C LEU A 171 -6.82 17.53 15.88
N SER A 172 -5.62 18.00 15.53
CA SER A 172 -5.36 18.51 14.20
C SER A 172 -5.46 17.41 13.14
N TYR A 173 -6.00 17.75 11.97
CA TYR A 173 -6.19 16.80 10.88
C TYR A 173 -4.88 16.09 10.46
N THR A 174 -3.79 16.84 10.37
CA THR A 174 -2.45 16.30 10.07
C THR A 174 -1.99 15.28 11.09
N PHE A 175 -2.26 15.52 12.39
CA PHE A 175 -1.92 14.56 13.44
C PHE A 175 -2.71 13.27 13.28
N VAL A 176 -4.02 13.36 13.00
CA VAL A 176 -4.88 12.19 12.78
C VAL A 176 -4.41 11.36 11.57
N GLN A 177 -3.97 12.01 10.49
CA GLN A 177 -3.40 11.33 9.32
C GLN A 177 -2.12 10.56 9.70
N ILE A 178 -1.15 11.23 10.35
CA ILE A 178 0.12 10.61 10.77
C ILE A 178 -0.14 9.45 11.71
N PHE A 179 -0.99 9.65 12.72
CA PHE A 179 -1.36 8.62 13.69
C PHE A 179 -1.96 7.39 12.98
N THR A 180 -2.86 7.60 12.02
CA THR A 180 -3.48 6.50 11.29
C THR A 180 -2.47 5.73 10.44
N ILE A 181 -1.58 6.42 9.73
CA ILE A 181 -0.52 5.78 8.94
C ILE A 181 0.35 4.91 9.85
N LEU A 182 0.79 5.46 10.97
CA LEU A 182 1.61 4.73 11.95
C LEU A 182 0.84 3.56 12.58
N LEU A 183 -0.46 3.71 12.85
CA LEU A 183 -1.31 2.64 13.36
C LEU A 183 -1.37 1.46 12.38
N ILE A 184 -1.60 1.73 11.08
CA ILE A 184 -1.63 0.68 10.05
C ILE A 184 -0.27 -0.03 9.97
N VAL A 185 0.83 0.74 9.95
CA VAL A 185 2.20 0.19 9.90
C VAL A 185 2.50 -0.63 11.16
N ALA A 186 2.08 -0.17 12.33
CA ALA A 186 2.27 -0.88 13.60
C ALA A 186 1.50 -2.20 13.62
N ILE A 187 0.22 -2.19 13.24
CA ILE A 187 -0.60 -3.42 13.14
C ILE A 187 0.07 -4.42 12.20
N ARG A 188 0.51 -3.98 11.01
CA ARG A 188 1.22 -4.84 10.05
C ARG A 188 2.49 -5.44 10.65
N THR A 189 3.31 -4.59 11.28
CA THR A 189 4.60 -5.00 11.86
C THR A 189 4.40 -6.00 13.01
N LEU A 190 3.44 -5.73 13.90
CA LEU A 190 3.08 -6.64 15.00
C LEU A 190 2.53 -7.96 14.47
N ALA A 191 1.67 -7.92 13.45
CA ALA A 191 1.10 -9.12 12.85
C ALA A 191 2.18 -10.03 12.23
N VAL A 192 3.21 -9.46 11.59
CA VAL A 192 4.32 -10.24 11.06
C VAL A 192 5.24 -10.75 12.16
N LYS A 193 5.58 -9.90 13.14
CA LYS A 193 6.47 -10.27 14.25
C LYS A 193 5.90 -11.36 15.15
N TYR A 194 4.60 -11.29 15.46
CA TYR A 194 3.91 -12.25 16.32
C TYR A 194 3.12 -13.31 15.55
N HIS A 195 3.29 -13.38 14.22
CA HIS A 195 2.63 -14.34 13.34
C HIS A 195 1.11 -14.43 13.52
N TRP A 196 0.46 -13.28 13.74
CA TRP A 196 -1.00 -13.23 13.86
C TRP A 196 -1.67 -13.78 12.60
N GLN A 197 -2.68 -14.63 12.80
CA GLN A 197 -3.50 -15.27 11.76
C GLN A 197 -4.95 -15.21 12.22
N MET A 198 -5.88 -14.96 11.31
CA MET A 198 -7.30 -15.16 11.57
C MET A 198 -7.62 -16.66 11.52
N PRO A 199 -8.70 -17.09 12.18
CA PRO A 199 -9.13 -18.48 12.13
C PRO A 199 -9.42 -18.89 10.68
N LYS A 200 -8.78 -19.98 10.24
CA LYS A 200 -9.06 -20.60 8.94
C LYS A 200 -10.38 -21.36 9.03
N PHE A 201 -11.23 -21.20 8.02
CA PHE A 201 -12.49 -21.93 7.94
C PHE A 201 -12.31 -23.44 7.67
N TYR A 202 -11.17 -23.83 7.09
CA TYR A 202 -10.83 -25.22 6.85
C TYR A 202 -9.97 -25.75 8.01
N GLY A 203 -10.50 -26.74 8.72
CA GLY A 203 -9.75 -27.55 9.67
C GLY A 203 -8.60 -28.27 8.98
N TYR A 204 -7.58 -28.63 9.75
CA TYR A 204 -6.42 -29.36 9.26
C TYR A 204 -6.85 -30.79 8.88
N ASP A 205 -7.34 -30.99 7.66
CA ASP A 205 -7.48 -32.34 7.13
C ASP A 205 -6.08 -32.87 6.83
N HIS A 206 -5.61 -33.70 7.77
CA HIS A 206 -4.38 -34.46 7.67
C HIS A 206 -4.60 -35.59 6.65
N ASN A 207 -4.64 -35.26 5.34
CA ASN A 207 -4.38 -36.10 4.17
C ASN A 207 -5.10 -35.59 2.93
N SER A 208 -4.37 -34.92 2.02
CA SER A 208 -4.56 -34.87 0.56
C SER A 208 -3.83 -33.63 0.03
N GLU A 209 -2.81 -33.65 -0.81
CA GLU A 209 -2.14 -34.67 -1.61
C GLU A 209 -0.70 -34.20 -1.87
N MET A 210 0.12 -35.19 -2.27
CA MET A 210 1.41 -35.07 -2.96
C MET A 210 1.45 -34.00 -4.05
#